data_AF-H8H1N5-F1
#
_entry.id   AF-H8H1N5-F1
#
_cell.length_a   1.000
_cell.length_b   1.000
_cell.length_c   1.000
_cell.angle_alpha   90.00
_cell.angle_beta   90.00
_cell.angle_gamma   90.00
#
_symmetry.space_group_name_H-M   'P 1'
#
loop_
_entity.id
_entity.type
_entity.pdbx_description
1 polymer ?
#
loop_
_entity_poly.entity_id
_entity_poly.type
_entity_poly.pdbx_seq_one_letter_code
_entity_poly.pdbx_strand_id
1 'polypeptide(L)'
;MRRQHQQGFTLIELLVVIAIIGILAAIFLPSYQKAQKRPYDAAAQQCGRAIWTETIARRAESSSFRSTFNISALGADVKEVCQDQGIQVHHFDSTGLSKGGTGDGEVTMNMEVTCFLTWSPNGTKLFEWQKGCNQGAPLMRAIEW
;
A
#
# COMPACT_ATOMS: atom_id res chain seq x y z
N MET A 1 -57.90 -34.64 -7.27
CA MET A 1 -56.90 -33.69 -6.73
C MET A 1 -55.54 -34.36 -6.69
N ARG A 2 -54.58 -33.95 -7.53
CA ARG A 2 -53.20 -34.50 -7.51
C ARG A 2 -52.49 -34.01 -6.26
N ARG A 3 -52.21 -34.90 -5.30
CA ARG A 3 -51.33 -34.60 -4.15
C ARG A 3 -49.92 -34.39 -4.70
N GLN A 4 -49.46 -33.14 -4.73
CA GLN A 4 -48.04 -32.88 -4.93
C GLN A 4 -47.31 -33.40 -3.69
N HIS A 5 -46.41 -34.36 -3.90
CA HIS A 5 -45.52 -34.82 -2.85
C HIS A 5 -44.63 -33.64 -2.45
N GLN A 6 -44.91 -33.04 -1.30
CA GLN A 6 -44.00 -32.09 -0.69
C GLN A 6 -42.76 -32.88 -0.25
N GLN A 7 -41.73 -32.84 -1.08
CA GLN A 7 -40.40 -33.35 -0.73
C GLN A 7 -39.82 -32.41 0.33
N GLY A 8 -39.94 -32.80 1.59
CA GLY A 8 -39.30 -32.11 2.71
C GLY A 8 -37.79 -32.35 2.65
N PHE A 9 -37.01 -31.27 2.86
CA PHE A 9 -35.57 -31.34 2.97
C PHE A 9 -35.17 -32.19 4.18
N THR A 10 -34.28 -33.16 4.00
CA THR A 10 -33.86 -34.01 5.12
C THR A 10 -32.79 -33.29 5.95
N LEU A 11 -32.80 -33.49 7.28
CA LEU A 11 -31.77 -32.94 8.16
C LEU A 11 -30.35 -33.46 7.80
N ILE A 12 -30.27 -34.68 7.26
CA ILE A 12 -29.01 -35.27 6.83
C ILE A 12 -28.46 -34.60 5.57
N GLU A 13 -29.31 -34.21 4.61
CA GLU A 13 -28.90 -33.42 3.45
C GLU A 13 -28.32 -32.07 3.88
N LEU A 14 -28.95 -31.40 4.86
CA LEU A 14 -28.43 -30.14 5.38
C LEU A 14 -27.04 -30.32 6.03
N LEU A 15 -26.89 -31.41 6.80
CA LEU A 15 -25.67 -31.69 7.56
C LEU A 15 -24.46 -31.95 6.64
N VAL A 16 -24.66 -32.70 5.55
CA VAL A 16 -23.59 -32.94 4.57
C VAL A 16 -23.22 -31.66 3.84
N VAL A 17 -24.20 -30.80 3.51
CA VAL A 17 -23.94 -29.52 2.84
C VAL A 17 -23.09 -28.59 3.70
N ILE A 18 -23.42 -28.43 4.99
CA ILE A 18 -22.62 -27.57 5.89
C ILE A 18 -21.21 -28.14 6.10
N ALA A 19 -21.05 -29.46 6.11
CA ALA A 19 -19.75 -30.11 6.23
C ALA A 19 -18.86 -29.80 5.01
N ILE A 20 -19.42 -29.87 3.80
CA ILE A 20 -18.69 -29.55 2.56
C ILE A 20 -18.32 -28.05 2.53
N ILE A 21 -19.26 -27.15 2.85
CA ILE A 21 -18.99 -25.70 2.90
C ILE A 21 -17.89 -25.39 3.93
N GLY A 22 -17.89 -26.06 5.09
CA GLY A 22 -16.86 -25.91 6.11
C GLY A 22 -15.45 -26.24 5.61
N ILE A 23 -15.30 -27.36 4.88
CA ILE A 23 -14.00 -27.77 4.31
C ILE A 23 -13.53 -26.76 3.25
N LEU A 24 -14.43 -26.31 2.36
CA LEU A 24 -14.10 -25.34 1.32
C LEU A 24 -13.69 -23.98 1.92
N ALA A 25 -14.41 -23.51 2.94
CA ALA A 25 -14.12 -22.25 3.62
C ALA A 25 -12.74 -22.26 4.31
N ALA A 26 -12.36 -23.39 4.91
CA ALA A 26 -11.07 -23.54 5.58
C ALA A 26 -9.87 -23.36 4.62
N ILE A 27 -9.98 -23.88 3.39
CA ILE A 27 -8.93 -23.72 2.36
C ILE A 27 -8.96 -22.29 1.78
N PHE A 28 -10.14 -21.70 1.65
CA PHE A 28 -10.33 -20.44 0.94
C PHE A 28 -9.95 -19.19 1.77
N LEU A 29 -10.21 -19.21 3.08
CA LEU A 29 -10.04 -18.06 3.96
C LEU A 29 -8.62 -17.44 3.98
N PRO A 30 -7.50 -18.20 4.05
CA PRO A 30 -6.16 -17.59 4.06
C PRO A 30 -5.81 -16.88 2.76
N SER A 31 -6.29 -17.38 1.62
CA SER A 31 -6.09 -16.76 0.30
C SER A 31 -6.88 -15.45 0.20
N TYR A 32 -8.13 -15.46 0.67
CA TYR A 32 -9.00 -14.29 0.66
C TYR A 32 -8.42 -13.12 1.47
N GLN A 33 -7.89 -13.39 2.66
CA GLN A 33 -7.26 -12.35 3.50
C GLN A 33 -6.06 -11.71 2.81
N LYS A 34 -5.22 -12.49 2.11
CA LYS A 34 -4.10 -11.94 1.33
C LYS A 34 -4.60 -11.11 0.14
N ALA A 35 -5.61 -11.60 -0.58
CA ALA A 35 -6.18 -10.89 -1.72
C ALA A 35 -6.75 -9.52 -1.35
N GLN A 36 -7.36 -9.38 -0.16
CA GLN A 36 -7.86 -8.11 0.33
C GLN A 36 -6.74 -7.09 0.66
N LYS A 37 -5.54 -7.55 1.04
CA LYS A 37 -4.42 -6.65 1.40
C LYS A 37 -3.58 -6.18 0.21
N ARG A 38 -3.52 -6.99 -0.86
CA ARG A 38 -2.81 -6.69 -2.11
C ARG A 38 -3.14 -5.31 -2.74
N PRO A 39 -4.40 -4.85 -2.82
CA PRO A 39 -4.69 -3.53 -3.39
C PRO A 39 -4.07 -2.38 -2.58
N TYR A 40 -4.02 -2.50 -1.25
CA TYR A 40 -3.38 -1.48 -0.40
C TYR A 40 -1.86 -1.42 -0.62
N ASP A 41 -1.22 -2.58 -0.77
CA ASP A 41 0.21 -2.65 -1.10
C ASP A 41 0.48 -2.08 -2.50
N ALA A 42 -0.39 -2.37 -3.47
CA ALA A 42 -0.29 -1.83 -4.83
C ALA A 42 -0.45 -0.29 -4.84
N ALA A 43 -1.40 0.25 -4.09
CA ALA A 43 -1.60 1.69 -3.94
C ALA A 43 -0.39 2.37 -3.29
N ALA A 44 0.18 1.77 -2.24
CA ALA A 44 1.41 2.29 -1.63
C ALA A 44 2.59 2.33 -2.62
N GLN A 45 2.76 1.27 -3.42
CA GLN A 45 3.78 1.24 -4.46
C GLN A 45 3.55 2.27 -5.57
N GLN A 46 2.29 2.47 -5.98
CA GLN A 46 1.92 3.48 -6.99
C GLN A 46 2.20 4.90 -6.49
N CYS A 47 1.84 5.20 -5.24
CA CYS A 47 2.16 6.46 -4.60
C CYS A 47 3.66 6.77 -4.65
N GLY A 48 4.50 5.80 -4.30
CA GLY A 48 5.95 5.99 -4.37
C GLY A 48 6.50 6.25 -5.77
N ARG A 49 5.91 5.63 -6.80
CA ARG A 49 6.25 5.93 -8.21
C ARG A 49 5.85 7.35 -8.61
N ALA A 50 4.66 7.80 -8.19
CA ALA A 50 4.18 9.15 -8.47
C ALA A 50 5.12 10.20 -7.84
N ILE A 51 5.44 10.04 -6.55
CA ILE A 51 6.41 10.88 -5.83
C ILE A 51 7.75 10.91 -6.59
N TRP A 52 8.28 9.75 -6.99
CA TRP A 52 9.56 9.65 -7.67
C TRP A 52 9.58 10.38 -9.02
N THR A 53 8.51 10.26 -9.80
CA THR A 53 8.39 10.94 -11.10
C THR A 53 8.35 12.46 -10.93
N GLU A 54 7.52 12.96 -10.01
CA GLU A 54 7.45 14.40 -9.71
C GLU A 54 8.78 14.96 -9.19
N THR A 55 9.51 14.16 -8.41
CA THR A 55 10.84 14.51 -7.93
C THR A 55 11.80 14.73 -9.09
N ILE A 56 11.80 13.83 -10.08
CA ILE A 56 12.66 13.95 -11.26
C ILE A 56 12.26 15.17 -12.08
N ALA A 57 10.96 15.40 -12.28
CA ALA A 57 10.45 16.57 -12.99
C ALA A 57 10.93 17.88 -12.32
N ARG A 58 10.72 18.01 -11.01
CA ARG A 58 11.14 19.20 -10.23
C ARG A 58 12.65 19.43 -10.20
N ARG A 59 13.44 18.37 -10.23
CA ARG A 59 14.91 18.47 -10.36
C ARG A 59 15.34 19.01 -11.72
N ALA A 60 14.58 18.76 -12.78
CA ALA A 60 14.89 19.31 -14.10
C ALA A 60 14.58 20.82 -14.18
N GLU A 61 13.63 21.29 -13.38
CA GLU A 61 13.14 22.67 -13.41
C GLU A 61 13.89 23.64 -12.47
N SER A 62 14.50 23.13 -11.40
CA SER A 62 15.08 23.98 -10.35
C SER A 62 16.55 23.68 -10.07
N SER A 63 17.39 24.72 -10.01
CA SER A 63 18.83 24.62 -9.70
C SER A 63 19.13 24.43 -8.20
N SER A 64 18.12 24.51 -7.34
CA SER A 64 18.24 24.30 -5.89
C SER A 64 17.05 23.50 -5.38
N PHE A 65 17.15 22.18 -5.47
CA PHE A 65 16.18 21.24 -4.94
C PHE A 65 16.60 20.87 -3.51
N ARG A 66 16.19 21.65 -2.50
CA ARG A 66 16.25 21.25 -1.09
C ARG A 66 15.02 21.77 -0.38
N SER A 67 14.05 20.89 -0.18
CA SER A 67 12.93 21.16 0.72
C SER A 67 12.37 19.84 1.21
N THR A 68 12.02 19.80 2.49
CA THR A 68 10.95 18.94 2.94
C THR A 68 9.67 19.49 2.33
N PHE A 69 9.00 18.69 1.52
CA PHE A 69 7.76 19.08 0.87
C PHE A 69 6.61 18.32 1.50
N ASN A 70 5.50 19.01 1.76
CA ASN A 70 4.24 18.30 1.91
C ASN A 70 3.86 17.68 0.56
N ILE A 71 3.31 16.47 0.56
CA ILE A 71 2.96 15.70 -0.63
C ILE A 71 1.84 16.37 -1.41
N SER A 72 0.98 17.13 -0.73
CA SER A 72 -0.02 18.00 -1.34
C SER A 72 0.61 19.10 -2.19
N ALA A 73 1.87 19.47 -1.92
CA ALA A 73 2.62 20.46 -2.67
C ALA A 73 3.43 19.86 -3.84
N LEU A 74 3.51 18.52 -3.97
CA LEU A 74 4.15 17.86 -5.12
C LEU A 74 3.28 17.91 -6.38
N GLY A 75 1.95 17.94 -6.24
CA GLY A 75 1.00 18.04 -7.35
C GLY A 75 -0.32 17.37 -7.00
N ALA A 76 -1.40 17.73 -7.71
CA ALA A 76 -2.73 17.14 -7.50
C ALA A 76 -2.72 15.61 -7.73
N ASP A 77 -1.98 15.15 -8.74
CA ASP A 77 -1.86 13.73 -9.09
C ASP A 77 -1.22 12.90 -7.97
N VAL A 78 -0.19 13.45 -7.31
CA VAL A 78 0.46 12.75 -6.17
C VAL A 78 -0.46 12.74 -4.96
N LYS A 79 -1.16 13.84 -4.69
CA LYS A 79 -2.16 13.90 -3.61
C LYS A 79 -3.24 12.83 -3.81
N GLU A 80 -3.78 12.70 -5.01
CA GLU A 80 -4.85 11.74 -5.33
C GLU A 80 -4.39 10.29 -5.11
N VAL A 81 -3.21 9.93 -5.62
CA VAL A 81 -2.70 8.55 -5.54
C VAL A 81 -2.21 8.19 -4.14
N CYS A 82 -1.78 9.18 -3.35
CA CYS A 82 -1.21 8.96 -2.03
C CYS A 82 -2.20 9.26 -0.90
N GLN A 83 -2.53 10.53 -0.68
CA GLN A 83 -3.30 10.96 0.48
C GLN A 83 -4.76 10.53 0.39
N ASP A 84 -5.39 10.70 -0.78
CA ASP A 84 -6.80 10.36 -0.95
C ASP A 84 -7.03 8.82 -0.90
N GLN A 85 -5.96 8.03 -1.10
CA GLN A 85 -5.94 6.57 -0.88
C GLN A 85 -5.52 6.15 0.55
N GLY A 86 -5.24 7.09 1.45
CA GLY A 86 -4.80 6.81 2.82
C GLY A 86 -3.39 6.21 2.91
N ILE A 87 -2.53 6.45 1.93
CA ILE A 87 -1.13 6.02 1.94
C ILE A 87 -0.31 6.97 2.81
N GLN A 88 0.45 6.39 3.71
CA GLN A 88 1.37 7.08 4.61
C GLN A 88 2.72 7.23 3.92
N VAL A 89 3.34 8.39 4.06
CA VAL A 89 4.63 8.71 3.44
C VAL A 89 5.53 9.38 4.46
N HIS A 90 6.73 8.82 4.64
CA HIS A 90 7.73 9.37 5.56
C HIS A 90 9.08 9.51 4.87
N HIS A 91 9.78 10.59 5.16
CA HIS A 91 11.19 10.73 4.84
C HIS A 91 12.07 10.14 5.96
N PHE A 92 13.29 9.75 5.60
CA PHE A 92 14.33 9.39 6.56
C PHE A 92 15.66 9.97 6.09
N ASP A 93 16.50 10.34 7.05
CA ASP A 93 17.85 10.83 6.82
C ASP A 93 18.85 10.09 7.73
N SER A 94 20.08 10.59 7.83
CA SER A 94 21.13 9.99 8.68
C SER A 94 20.81 9.98 10.18
N THR A 95 19.78 10.69 10.62
CA THR A 95 19.29 10.71 12.00
C THR A 95 18.15 9.71 12.25
N GLY A 96 17.68 9.04 11.19
CA GLY A 96 16.68 7.98 11.25
C GLY A 96 15.33 8.38 10.64
N LEU A 97 14.31 7.59 10.95
CA LEU A 97 12.94 7.85 10.50
C LEU A 97 12.33 8.95 11.37
N SER A 98 12.06 10.11 10.79
CA SER A 98 11.21 11.13 11.41
C SER A 98 9.81 10.52 11.56
N LYS A 99 9.44 10.06 12.77
CA LYS A 99 8.04 9.85 13.12
C LYS A 99 7.40 11.23 13.15
N GLY A 100 6.81 11.63 12.02
CA GLY A 100 6.07 12.88 11.92
C GLY A 100 5.03 12.96 13.03
N GLY A 101 4.94 14.12 13.68
CA GLY A 101 3.71 14.46 14.38
C GLY A 101 2.59 14.46 13.36
N THR A 102 1.54 13.64 13.59
CA THR A 102 0.19 13.76 13.01
C THR A 102 0.08 14.55 11.69
N GLY A 103 0.72 14.04 10.63
CA GLY A 103 0.84 14.74 9.37
C GLY A 103 1.50 13.87 8.31
N ASP A 104 0.69 13.03 7.68
CA ASP A 104 1.08 12.26 6.52
C ASP A 104 1.58 13.14 5.38
N GLY A 105 2.67 12.71 4.74
CA GLY A 105 3.04 13.25 3.45
C GLY A 105 4.12 14.30 3.51
N GLU A 106 5.19 14.11 4.26
CA GLU A 106 6.40 14.92 4.03
C GLU A 106 7.52 14.12 3.39
N VAL A 107 8.00 14.62 2.26
CA VAL A 107 9.08 14.03 1.48
C VAL A 107 10.26 15.01 1.45
N THR A 108 11.38 14.61 2.06
CA THR A 108 12.62 15.40 2.06
C THR A 108 13.54 14.87 0.98
N MET A 109 13.91 15.72 0.03
CA MET A 109 14.77 15.34 -1.08
C MET A 109 15.75 16.44 -1.41
N ASN A 110 16.93 16.02 -1.86
CA ASN A 110 17.88 16.91 -2.50
C ASN A 110 18.29 16.38 -3.90
N MET A 111 19.16 17.12 -4.58
CA MET A 111 19.56 16.81 -5.95
C MET A 111 20.27 15.45 -6.09
N GLU A 112 20.89 14.95 -5.02
CA GLU A 112 21.71 13.75 -5.02
C GLU A 112 21.10 12.60 -4.21
N VAL A 113 20.37 12.95 -3.14
CA VAL A 113 19.84 12.06 -2.12
C VAL A 113 18.34 12.19 -2.04
N THR A 114 17.65 11.05 -2.04
CA THR A 114 16.20 10.97 -1.95
C THR A 114 15.80 9.69 -1.26
N CYS A 115 15.22 9.85 -0.09
CA CYS A 115 14.83 8.75 0.76
C CYS A 115 13.49 8.97 1.40
N PHE A 116 12.58 8.08 1.05
CA PHE A 116 11.26 8.06 1.63
C PHE A 116 10.71 6.64 1.61
N LEU A 117 9.68 6.44 2.41
CA LEU A 117 8.97 5.19 2.47
C LEU A 117 7.47 5.45 2.35
N THR A 118 6.80 4.53 1.69
CA THR A 118 5.36 4.57 1.44
C THR A 118 4.74 3.28 1.92
N TRP A 119 3.65 3.38 2.67
CA TRP A 119 2.92 2.19 3.13
C TRP A 119 1.45 2.49 3.39
N SER A 120 0.64 1.43 3.44
CA SER A 120 -0.76 1.53 3.85
C SER A 120 -0.94 0.88 5.22
N PRO A 121 -1.70 1.47 6.17
CA PRO A 121 -2.02 0.85 7.45
C PRO A 121 -2.79 -0.49 7.30
N ASN A 122 -3.49 -0.65 6.17
CA ASN A 122 -4.26 -1.86 5.85
C ASN A 122 -3.47 -2.88 5.01
N GLY A 123 -2.25 -2.52 4.59
CA GLY A 123 -1.37 -3.35 3.78
C GLY A 123 -0.57 -4.37 4.58
N THR A 124 0.36 -5.02 3.89
CA THR A 124 1.37 -5.93 4.46
C THR A 124 2.80 -5.51 4.15
N LYS A 125 2.99 -4.48 3.31
CA LYS A 125 4.31 -4.09 2.82
C LYS A 125 4.61 -2.63 3.03
N LEU A 126 5.88 -2.38 3.34
CA LEU A 126 6.54 -1.09 3.24
C LEU A 126 7.31 -1.04 1.92
N PHE A 127 7.22 0.08 1.21
CA PHE A 127 8.09 0.33 0.07
C PHE A 127 9.07 1.44 0.42
N GLU A 128 10.34 1.06 0.47
CA GLU A 128 11.46 1.96 0.72
C GLU A 128 12.03 2.40 -0.63
N TRP A 129 12.09 3.71 -0.85
CA TRP A 129 12.58 4.34 -2.08
C TRP A 129 13.86 5.10 -1.76
N GLN A 130 14.94 4.77 -2.48
CA GLN A 130 16.26 5.28 -2.15
C GLN A 130 17.05 5.70 -3.38
N LYS A 131 17.65 6.89 -3.31
CA LYS A 131 18.75 7.33 -4.16
C LYS A 131 19.79 7.97 -3.26
N GLY A 132 21.04 7.55 -3.33
CA GLY A 132 22.15 8.21 -2.64
C GLY A 132 22.17 8.10 -1.11
N CYS A 133 21.20 7.40 -0.47
CA CYS A 133 21.18 7.26 0.99
C CYS A 133 21.97 6.07 1.49
N ASN A 134 21.88 4.93 0.78
CA ASN A 134 22.66 3.73 1.04
C ASN A 134 23.34 3.32 -0.26
N GLN A 135 24.68 3.36 -0.28
CA GLN A 135 25.42 2.98 -1.48
C GLN A 135 25.19 1.50 -1.80
N GLY A 136 24.80 1.21 -3.04
CA GLY A 136 24.50 -0.15 -3.50
C GLY A 136 23.10 -0.67 -3.17
N ALA A 137 22.26 0.10 -2.47
CA ALA A 137 20.86 -0.27 -2.29
C ALA A 137 20.06 -0.13 -3.61
N PRO A 138 19.08 -1.01 -3.87
CA PRO A 138 18.19 -0.85 -5.02
C PRO A 138 17.35 0.42 -4.88
N LEU A 139 16.88 0.98 -6.01
CA LEU A 139 16.04 2.18 -6.02
C LEU A 139 14.72 2.00 -5.24
N MET A 140 14.22 0.77 -5.20
CA MET A 140 13.03 0.40 -4.45
C MET A 140 13.25 -0.96 -3.78
N ARG A 141 12.93 -1.05 -2.50
CA ARG A 141 12.91 -2.28 -1.72
C ARG A 141 11.53 -2.44 -1.08
N ALA A 142 10.94 -3.63 -1.23
CA ALA A 142 9.73 -4.00 -0.50
C ALA A 142 10.12 -4.76 0.77
N ILE A 143 9.55 -4.37 1.90
CA ILE A 143 9.76 -5.01 3.21
C ILE A 143 8.39 -5.47 3.70
N GLU A 144 8.24 -6.78 3.93
CA GLU A 144 7.00 -7.36 4.47
C GLU A 144 7.08 -7.36 6.01
N TRP A 145 5.95 -7.14 6.68
CA TRP A 145 5.84 -7.21 8.14
C TRP A 145 4.69 -8.11 8.59
#